data_AF-A0A6J8D146-F1
#
_entry.id   AF-A0A6J8D146-F1
#
_cell.length_a   1.000
_cell.length_b   1.000
_cell.length_c   1.000
_cell.angle_alpha   90.00
_cell.angle_beta   90.00
_cell.angle_gamma   90.00
#
_symmetry.space_group_name_H-M   'P 1'
#
loop_
_entity.id
_entity.type
_entity.pdbx_description
1 polymer ?
#
loop_
_entity_poly.entity_id
_entity_poly.type
_entity_poly.pdbx_seq_one_letter_code
_entity_poly.pdbx_strand_id
1 'polypeptide(L)'
;MVAVSDDYTDDESINASTQTIPCINIQRYRSLEIAIRVTAYVLRFIQNLRNSKDKRSIGFISVEERCKALKVLIGAVQQETFKDEIDSLNSSSQKKVPLVRQLKLYTDKNGLLRCTGRIQNAPVEESTKYPLLLPTHHSLASLIVMDAHTKTIHAGLNSTIAYIQQKYPE
;
A
#
# COMPACT_ATOMS: atom_id res chain seq x y z
N MET A 1 -37.36 4.92 -31.64
CA MET A 1 -36.11 4.61 -32.34
C MET A 1 -35.13 5.70 -31.97
N VAL A 2 -34.10 5.30 -31.23
CA VAL A 2 -32.88 6.02 -30.81
C VAL A 2 -33.06 7.28 -29.94
N ALA A 3 -32.84 7.07 -28.64
CA ALA A 3 -32.35 8.09 -27.72
C ALA A 3 -30.87 8.36 -28.04
N VAL A 4 -30.52 9.63 -28.20
CA VAL A 4 -29.13 10.12 -28.06
C VAL A 4 -29.18 11.19 -26.98
N SER A 5 -28.52 10.93 -25.87
CA SER A 5 -28.18 11.94 -24.87
C SER A 5 -26.68 11.82 -24.70
N ASP A 6 -25.98 12.78 -25.29
CA ASP A 6 -24.55 12.99 -25.10
C ASP A 6 -24.28 13.49 -23.67
N ASP A 7 -23.31 12.81 -23.07
CA ASP A 7 -22.17 13.31 -22.32
C ASP A 7 -22.30 14.22 -21.08
N TYR A 8 -21.69 13.68 -20.02
CA TYR A 8 -20.80 14.29 -19.03
C TYR A 8 -21.33 15.42 -18.13
N THR A 9 -21.53 15.05 -16.86
CA THR A 9 -21.43 15.85 -15.62
C THR A 9 -21.58 14.83 -14.49
N ASP A 10 -20.80 14.77 -13.41
CA ASP A 10 -19.69 15.55 -12.91
C ASP A 10 -18.87 14.64 -11.98
N ASP A 11 -17.61 15.04 -11.80
CA ASP A 11 -16.74 14.74 -10.67
C ASP A 11 -17.50 14.47 -9.35
N GLU A 12 -17.32 13.28 -8.79
CA GLU A 12 -17.24 13.13 -7.34
C GLU A 12 -15.95 12.39 -6.99
N SER A 13 -14.88 13.18 -6.99
CA SER A 13 -13.70 12.95 -6.19
C SER A 13 -14.10 12.76 -4.72
N ILE A 14 -14.39 11.54 -4.30
CA ILE A 14 -14.51 11.21 -2.88
C ILE A 14 -13.09 11.07 -2.33
N ASN A 15 -12.55 12.22 -1.91
CA ASN A 15 -11.45 12.33 -0.94
C ASN A 15 -11.93 11.74 0.39
N ALA A 16 -11.93 10.42 0.49
CA ALA A 16 -12.04 9.74 1.77
C ALA A 16 -10.64 9.77 2.41
N SER A 17 -10.35 10.86 3.10
CA SER A 17 -9.35 10.95 4.17
C SER A 17 -9.70 9.92 5.25
N THR A 18 -9.57 8.65 4.92
CA THR A 18 -9.84 7.56 5.84
C THR A 18 -8.62 7.50 6.74
N GLN A 19 -8.69 8.19 7.87
CA GLN A 19 -7.83 7.88 9.00
C GLN A 19 -8.12 6.43 9.39
N THR A 20 -7.42 5.49 8.75
CA THR A 20 -7.50 4.08 9.07
C THR A 20 -6.75 3.91 10.37
N ILE A 21 -7.48 3.95 11.49
CA ILE A 21 -7.00 3.34 12.73
C ILE A 21 -6.53 1.94 12.35
N PRO A 22 -5.28 1.52 12.66
CA PRO A 22 -4.86 0.16 12.41
C PRO A 22 -5.69 -0.75 13.32
N CYS A 23 -6.83 -1.23 12.83
CA CYS A 23 -7.67 -2.19 13.55
C CYS A 23 -6.95 -3.54 13.73
N ILE A 24 -5.81 -3.71 13.07
CA ILE A 24 -5.01 -4.93 13.02
C ILE A 24 -3.63 -4.62 13.58
N ASN A 25 -3.37 -5.10 14.80
CA ASN A 25 -2.05 -5.00 15.41
C ASN A 25 -1.10 -6.00 14.73
N ILE A 26 -0.17 -5.49 13.92
CA ILE A 26 0.73 -6.30 13.10
C ILE A 26 1.73 -7.10 13.94
N GLN A 27 2.06 -6.63 15.16
CA GLN A 27 3.00 -7.31 16.06
C GLN A 27 2.47 -8.68 16.53
N ARG A 28 1.15 -8.91 16.45
CA ARG A 28 0.54 -10.20 16.82
C ARG A 28 0.72 -11.28 15.76
N TYR A 29 1.14 -10.94 14.54
CA TYR A 29 1.27 -11.89 13.44
C TYR A 29 2.71 -12.39 13.32
N ARG A 30 2.85 -13.71 13.16
CA ARG A 30 4.13 -14.37 12.89
C ARG A 30 4.39 -14.61 11.40
N SER A 31 3.39 -14.39 10.55
CA SER A 31 3.48 -14.59 9.10
C SER A 31 2.77 -13.46 8.37
N LEU A 32 3.44 -12.91 7.36
CA LEU A 32 2.89 -11.90 6.47
C LEU A 32 1.63 -12.40 5.75
N GLU A 33 1.63 -13.67 5.33
CA GLU A 33 0.49 -14.22 4.58
C GLU A 33 -0.78 -14.31 5.42
N ILE A 34 -0.63 -14.62 6.72
CA ILE A 34 -1.74 -14.65 7.67
C ILE A 34 -2.26 -13.23 7.88
N ALA A 35 -1.36 -12.25 8.08
CA ALA A 35 -1.75 -10.84 8.22
C ALA A 35 -2.53 -10.36 6.99
N ILE A 36 -2.02 -10.59 5.77
CA ILE A 36 -2.70 -10.23 4.52
C ILE A 36 -4.06 -10.93 4.42
N ARG A 37 -4.13 -12.22 4.75
CA ARG A 37 -5.37 -13.01 4.63
C ARG A 37 -6.45 -12.50 5.59
N VAL A 38 -6.10 -12.25 6.85
CA VAL A 38 -7.04 -11.73 7.85
C VAL A 38 -7.50 -10.34 7.45
N THR A 39 -6.59 -9.44 7.06
CA THR A 39 -6.95 -8.10 6.58
C THR A 39 -7.87 -8.17 5.36
N ALA A 40 -7.61 -9.07 4.40
CA ALA A 40 -8.45 -9.23 3.22
C ALA A 40 -9.87 -9.68 3.59
N TYR A 41 -10.03 -10.63 4.53
CA TYR A 41 -11.35 -11.02 5.01
C TYR A 41 -12.09 -9.89 5.72
N VAL A 42 -11.38 -9.10 6.54
CA VAL A 42 -11.97 -7.92 7.21
C VAL A 42 -12.44 -6.89 6.18
N LEU A 43 -11.62 -6.58 5.17
CA LEU A 43 -11.99 -5.65 4.11
C LEU A 43 -13.18 -6.16 3.29
N ARG A 44 -13.19 -7.45 2.94
CA ARG A 44 -14.32 -8.09 2.24
C ARG A 44 -15.58 -8.04 3.08
N PHE A 45 -15.48 -8.31 4.38
CA PHE A 45 -16.62 -8.23 5.29
C PHE A 45 -17.22 -6.83 5.28
N ILE A 46 -16.39 -5.79 5.44
CA ILE A 46 -16.84 -4.39 5.37
C ILE A 46 -17.50 -4.08 4.01
N GLN A 47 -16.91 -4.56 2.92
CA GLN A 47 -17.48 -4.36 1.57
C GLN A 47 -18.82 -5.09 1.39
N ASN A 48 -18.96 -6.31 1.90
CA ASN A 48 -20.19 -7.09 1.85
C ASN A 48 -21.32 -6.50 2.72
N LEU A 49 -20.97 -5.79 3.80
CA LEU A 49 -21.94 -5.03 4.59
C LEU A 49 -22.47 -3.81 3.83
N ARG A 50 -21.62 -3.18 3.00
CA ARG A 50 -21.99 -2.00 2.19
C ARG A 50 -22.74 -2.36 0.91
N ASN A 51 -22.63 -3.61 0.45
CA ASN A 51 -23.20 -4.07 -0.81
C ASN A 51 -24.49 -4.89 -0.62
N SER A 52 -25.40 -4.77 -1.59
CA SER A 52 -26.55 -5.66 -1.75
C SER A 52 -26.11 -7.12 -1.91
N LYS A 53 -26.99 -8.06 -1.52
CA LYS A 53 -26.69 -9.50 -1.47
C LYS A 53 -26.09 -10.04 -2.78
N ASP A 54 -26.57 -9.58 -3.93
CA ASP A 54 -26.12 -10.06 -5.25
C ASP A 54 -24.71 -9.61 -5.65
N LYS A 55 -24.17 -8.57 -5.00
CA LYS A 55 -22.82 -8.03 -5.25
C LYS A 55 -21.80 -8.46 -4.19
N ARG A 56 -22.17 -9.41 -3.32
CA ARG A 56 -21.29 -9.89 -2.25
C ARG A 56 -20.25 -10.85 -2.81
N SER A 57 -19.01 -10.65 -2.40
CA SER A 57 -17.92 -11.57 -2.73
C SER A 57 -17.94 -12.74 -1.75
N ILE A 58 -17.96 -13.97 -2.29
CA ILE A 58 -18.02 -15.24 -1.54
C ILE A 58 -16.91 -16.16 -2.06
N GLY A 59 -16.34 -17.02 -1.20
CA GLY A 59 -15.33 -18.00 -1.58
C GLY A 59 -13.89 -17.61 -1.23
N PHE A 60 -12.92 -18.06 -2.02
CA PHE A 60 -11.49 -17.78 -1.79
C PHE A 60 -11.13 -16.31 -1.97
N ILE A 61 -10.09 -15.85 -1.28
CA ILE A 61 -9.59 -14.47 -1.41
C ILE A 61 -8.86 -14.33 -2.75
N SER A 62 -9.24 -13.32 -3.54
CA SER A 62 -8.62 -13.02 -4.82
C SER A 62 -7.23 -12.40 -4.67
N VAL A 63 -6.44 -12.43 -5.73
CA VAL A 63 -5.13 -11.76 -5.77
C VAL A 63 -5.27 -10.25 -5.54
N GLU A 64 -6.33 -9.64 -6.09
CA GLU A 64 -6.62 -8.22 -5.94
C GLU A 64 -6.91 -7.84 -4.49
N GLU A 65 -7.69 -8.64 -3.78
CA GLU A 65 -7.98 -8.42 -2.36
C GLU A 65 -6.73 -8.58 -1.49
N ARG A 66 -5.86 -9.54 -1.83
CA ARG A 66 -4.56 -9.67 -1.16
C ARG A 66 -3.68 -8.44 -1.38
N CYS A 67 -3.64 -7.93 -2.61
CA CYS A 67 -2.90 -6.73 -2.96
C CYS A 67 -3.46 -5.50 -2.22
N LYS A 68 -4.79 -5.34 -2.18
CA LYS A 68 -5.47 -4.28 -1.44
C LYS A 68 -5.19 -4.38 0.06
N ALA A 69 -5.30 -5.57 0.64
CA ALA A 69 -5.02 -5.81 2.05
C ALA A 69 -3.57 -5.46 2.41
N LEU A 70 -2.61 -5.83 1.58
CA LEU A 70 -1.21 -5.46 1.74
C LEU A 70 -1.02 -3.94 1.71
N LYS A 71 -1.61 -3.25 0.73
CA LYS A 71 -1.55 -1.78 0.63
C LYS A 71 -2.14 -1.09 1.87
N VAL A 72 -3.26 -1.60 2.39
CA VAL A 72 -3.88 -1.07 3.62
C VAL A 72 -2.95 -1.27 4.82
N LEU A 73 -2.30 -2.43 4.96
CA LEU A 73 -1.34 -2.68 6.03
C LEU A 73 -0.14 -1.72 5.94
N ILE A 74 0.41 -1.52 4.74
CA ILE A 74 1.52 -0.59 4.51
C ILE A 74 1.10 0.84 4.84
N GLY A 75 -0.05 1.27 4.34
CA GLY A 75 -0.58 2.62 4.59
C GLY A 75 -0.80 2.89 6.07
N ALA A 76 -1.37 1.93 6.82
CA ALA A 76 -1.55 2.07 8.26
C ALA A 76 -0.22 2.25 9.00
N VAL A 77 0.80 1.48 8.63
CA VAL A 77 2.14 1.58 9.21
C VAL A 77 2.84 2.89 8.83
N GLN A 78 2.64 3.38 7.60
CA GLN A 78 3.16 4.67 7.17
C GLN A 78 2.51 5.82 7.93
N GLN A 79 1.19 5.77 8.16
CA GLN A 79 0.48 6.78 8.95
C GLN A 79 0.92 6.78 10.43
N GLU A 80 1.28 5.62 10.97
CA GLU A 80 1.82 5.50 12.33
C GLU A 80 3.25 6.05 12.44
N THR A 81 4.11 5.73 11.47
CA THR A 81 5.56 6.00 11.58
C THR A 81 6.00 7.30 10.93
N PHE A 82 5.37 7.70 9.83
CA PHE A 82 5.74 8.85 9.01
C PHE A 82 4.67 9.96 9.02
N LYS A 83 4.00 10.12 10.17
CA LYS A 83 2.91 11.07 10.31
C LYS A 83 3.36 12.49 9.99
N ASP A 84 4.52 12.90 10.50
CA ASP A 84 5.07 14.24 10.30
C ASP A 84 5.41 14.50 8.82
N GLU A 85 5.94 13.49 8.12
CA GLU A 85 6.23 13.57 6.68
C GLU A 85 4.96 13.67 5.85
N ILE A 86 3.93 12.89 6.19
CA ILE A 86 2.63 12.89 5.51
C ILE A 86 1.92 14.23 5.74
N ASP A 87 1.88 14.71 6.98
CA ASP A 87 1.29 16.01 7.33
C ASP A 87 2.05 17.17 6.65
N SER A 88 3.37 17.06 6.55
CA SER A 88 4.22 18.01 5.83
C SER A 88 4.03 17.99 4.32
N LEU A 89 3.58 16.88 3.73
CA LEU A 89 3.27 16.77 2.30
C LEU A 89 1.86 17.31 1.98
N ASN A 90 0.92 17.11 2.89
CA ASN A 90 -0.46 17.58 2.74
C ASN A 90 -0.62 19.07 3.06
N SER A 91 0.22 19.61 3.95
CA SER A 91 0.21 21.03 4.29
C SER A 91 0.96 21.86 3.25
N SER A 92 0.39 22.98 2.81
CA SER A 92 1.08 23.99 1.96
C SER A 92 2.23 24.73 2.68
N SER A 93 2.71 24.17 3.80
CA SER A 93 3.74 24.78 4.63
C SER A 93 5.11 24.61 3.97
N GLN A 94 5.90 25.70 3.90
CA GLN A 94 7.19 25.71 3.21
C GLN A 94 8.28 24.85 3.88
N LYS A 95 8.08 24.45 5.15
CA LYS A 95 9.04 23.63 5.89
C LYS A 95 8.75 22.14 5.72
N LYS A 96 9.22 21.59 4.60
CA LYS A 96 9.30 20.12 4.42
C LYS A 96 10.30 19.50 5.40
N VAL A 97 9.89 18.43 6.06
CA VAL A 97 10.76 17.61 6.95
C VAL A 97 12.01 17.15 6.17
N PRO A 98 13.20 17.06 6.81
CA PRO A 98 14.44 16.69 6.11
C PRO A 98 14.34 15.41 5.27
N LEU A 99 13.66 14.37 5.80
CA LEU A 99 13.49 13.09 5.12
C LEU A 99 12.72 13.22 3.79
N VAL A 100 11.66 14.06 3.77
CA VAL A 100 10.87 14.36 2.56
C VAL A 100 11.76 14.95 1.46
N ARG A 101 12.71 15.83 1.81
CA ARG A 101 13.62 16.44 0.84
C ARG A 101 14.71 15.47 0.39
N GLN A 102 15.28 14.71 1.32
CA GLN A 102 16.38 13.78 1.06
C GLN A 102 15.95 12.63 0.14
N LEU A 103 14.79 12.04 0.40
CA LEU A 103 14.25 10.91 -0.38
C LEU A 103 13.25 11.35 -1.46
N LYS A 104 13.06 12.67 -1.62
CA LYS A 104 12.07 13.27 -2.54
C LYS A 104 10.69 12.62 -2.40
N LEU A 105 10.22 12.48 -1.15
CA LEU A 105 8.98 11.74 -0.86
C LEU A 105 7.76 12.40 -1.50
N TYR A 106 6.82 11.58 -1.94
CA TYR A 106 5.53 12.01 -2.47
C TYR A 106 4.44 10.98 -2.15
N THR A 107 3.19 11.41 -2.17
CA THR A 107 2.02 10.54 -1.93
C THR A 107 1.44 10.08 -3.26
N ASP A 108 1.28 8.77 -3.44
CA ASP A 108 0.65 8.16 -4.62
C ASP A 108 -0.88 8.37 -4.61
N LYS A 109 -1.56 8.08 -5.73
CA LYS A 109 -3.03 8.09 -5.88
C LYS A 109 -3.78 7.22 -4.85
N ASN A 110 -3.08 6.27 -4.23
CA ASN A 110 -3.61 5.40 -3.19
C ASN A 110 -3.39 5.94 -1.77
N GLY A 111 -2.85 7.16 -1.61
CA GLY A 111 -2.52 7.72 -0.29
C GLY A 111 -1.28 7.12 0.37
N LEU A 112 -0.46 6.38 -0.38
CA LEU A 112 0.74 5.71 0.12
C LEU A 112 1.97 6.58 -0.13
N LEU A 113 2.87 6.61 0.86
CA LEU A 113 4.12 7.36 0.79
C LEU A 113 5.14 6.61 -0.07
N ARG A 114 5.63 7.28 -1.12
CA ARG A 114 6.63 6.76 -2.02
C ARG A 114 7.88 7.64 -2.04
N CYS A 115 9.03 7.07 -2.41
CA CYS A 115 10.25 7.84 -2.67
C CYS A 115 10.61 7.82 -4.15
N THR A 116 11.48 8.74 -4.60
CA THR A 116 12.00 8.72 -5.97
C THR A 116 13.42 8.16 -5.97
N GLY A 117 13.66 7.20 -6.86
CA GLY A 117 14.96 6.56 -7.00
C GLY A 117 15.85 7.21 -8.06
N ARG A 118 17.06 6.64 -8.21
CA ARG A 118 18.03 6.99 -9.27
C ARG A 118 17.62 6.46 -10.66
N ILE A 119 16.64 5.56 -10.72
CA ILE A 119 16.21 4.82 -11.92
C ILE A 119 14.94 5.39 -12.58
N GLN A 120 14.57 6.64 -12.29
CA GLN A 120 13.39 7.32 -12.85
C GLN A 120 13.29 7.25 -14.40
N ASN A 121 14.44 7.24 -15.09
CA ASN A 121 14.52 7.21 -16.55
C ASN A 121 14.65 5.80 -17.15
N ALA A 122 14.71 4.74 -16.33
CA ALA A 122 14.84 3.38 -16.83
C ALA A 122 13.51 2.89 -17.46
N PRO A 123 13.53 2.01 -18.46
CA PRO A 123 12.33 1.41 -19.06
C PRO A 123 11.79 0.26 -18.18
N VAL A 124 11.52 0.56 -16.90
CA VAL A 124 10.96 -0.38 -15.91
C VAL A 124 9.55 0.06 -15.50
N GLU A 125 8.81 -0.81 -14.83
CA GLU A 125 7.49 -0.46 -14.31
C GLU A 125 7.55 0.74 -13.36
N GLU A 126 6.51 1.56 -13.38
CA GLU A 126 6.37 2.72 -12.49
C GLU A 126 6.44 2.33 -11.01
N SER A 127 5.91 1.15 -10.68
CA SER A 127 5.99 0.55 -9.36
C SER A 127 7.45 0.45 -8.89
N THR A 128 8.37 0.05 -9.77
CA THR A 128 9.84 -0.10 -9.60
C THR A 128 10.61 1.20 -9.68
N LYS A 129 10.02 2.26 -10.23
CA LYS A 129 10.66 3.59 -10.26
C LYS A 129 10.48 4.33 -8.94
N TYR A 130 9.38 4.03 -8.27
CA TYR A 130 8.88 4.82 -7.15
C TYR A 130 8.54 3.95 -5.93
N PRO A 131 9.54 3.67 -5.09
CA PRO A 131 9.44 2.80 -3.90
C PRO A 131 8.28 3.09 -3.01
N LEU A 132 7.63 2.07 -2.45
CA LEU A 132 6.88 2.25 -1.21
C LEU A 132 7.86 2.45 -0.06
N LEU A 133 7.70 3.54 0.70
CA LEU A 133 8.54 3.78 1.86
C LEU A 133 8.11 2.87 3.02
N LEU A 134 8.96 1.90 3.38
CA LEU A 134 8.73 1.04 4.54
C LEU A 134 9.60 1.49 5.72
N PRO A 135 9.04 1.53 6.95
CA PRO A 135 9.83 1.84 8.13
C PRO A 135 10.80 0.70 8.47
N THR A 136 12.03 1.07 8.79
CA THR A 136 13.14 0.14 9.05
C THR A 136 12.95 -0.69 10.32
N HIS A 137 12.31 -0.14 11.35
CA HIS A 137 12.17 -0.75 12.67
C HIS A 137 10.72 -1.15 13.00
N HIS A 138 9.99 -1.66 12.01
CA HIS A 138 8.61 -2.08 12.21
C HIS A 138 8.42 -3.58 11.94
N SER A 139 7.58 -4.24 12.73
CA SER A 139 7.31 -5.70 12.59
C SER A 139 6.83 -6.08 11.18
N LEU A 140 6.10 -5.20 10.50
CA LEU A 140 5.69 -5.42 9.11
C LEU A 140 6.89 -5.58 8.17
N ALA A 141 7.90 -4.73 8.29
CA ALA A 141 9.10 -4.81 7.45
C ALA A 141 9.85 -6.13 7.71
N SER A 142 10.01 -6.52 8.98
CA SER A 142 10.60 -7.81 9.35
C SER A 142 9.83 -9.00 8.76
N LEU A 143 8.48 -8.95 8.78
CA LEU A 143 7.64 -9.99 8.19
C LEU A 143 7.78 -10.05 6.67
N ILE A 144 7.93 -8.91 5.99
CA ILE A 144 8.18 -8.84 4.53
C ILE A 144 9.52 -9.47 4.19
N VAL A 145 10.59 -9.10 4.92
CA VAL A 145 11.92 -9.67 4.73
C VAL A 145 11.91 -11.17 4.98
N MET A 146 11.23 -11.64 6.03
CA MET A 146 11.13 -13.07 6.35
C MET A 146 10.33 -13.85 5.30
N ASP A 147 9.22 -13.29 4.79
CA ASP A 147 8.45 -13.89 3.68
C ASP A 147 9.32 -14.05 2.43
N ALA A 148 10.05 -13.00 2.08
CA ALA A 148 10.98 -13.02 0.95
C ALA A 148 12.10 -14.04 1.14
N HIS A 149 12.71 -14.09 2.32
CA HIS A 149 13.79 -15.01 2.65
C HIS A 149 13.35 -16.48 2.56
N THR A 150 12.14 -16.78 3.03
CA THR A 150 11.57 -18.13 2.95
C THR A 150 11.25 -18.49 1.49
N LYS A 151 10.73 -17.55 0.70
CA LYS A 151 10.38 -17.76 -0.71
C LYS A 151 11.58 -17.88 -1.65
N THR A 152 12.72 -17.32 -1.28
CA THR A 152 13.98 -17.50 -1.99
C THR A 152 14.76 -18.75 -1.53
N ILE A 153 14.15 -19.63 -0.72
CA ILE A 153 14.78 -20.85 -0.19
C ILE A 153 16.11 -20.52 0.51
N HIS A 154 16.15 -19.40 1.23
CA HIS A 154 17.34 -18.95 1.94
C HIS A 154 18.56 -18.72 1.04
N ALA A 155 18.36 -18.41 -0.26
CA ALA A 155 19.43 -18.20 -1.26
C ALA A 155 20.39 -17.02 -0.99
N GLY A 156 20.35 -16.44 0.22
CA GLY A 156 21.20 -15.35 0.67
C GLY A 156 20.55 -13.97 0.56
N LEU A 157 21.33 -12.96 0.94
CA LEU A 157 20.88 -11.57 1.07
C LEU A 157 20.46 -10.99 -0.29
N ASN A 158 21.33 -11.08 -1.30
CA ASN A 158 21.10 -10.46 -2.61
C ASN A 158 19.84 -11.01 -3.30
N SER A 159 19.60 -12.32 -3.21
CA SER A 159 18.39 -12.94 -3.75
C SER A 159 17.14 -12.49 -3.01
N THR A 160 17.22 -12.35 -1.67
CA THR A 160 16.12 -11.84 -0.86
C THR A 160 15.80 -10.38 -1.21
N ILE A 161 16.83 -9.53 -1.36
CA ILE A 161 16.67 -8.13 -1.78
C ILE A 161 16.06 -8.04 -3.17
N ALA A 162 16.59 -8.79 -4.14
CA ALA A 162 16.06 -8.81 -5.50
C ALA A 162 14.58 -9.26 -5.54
N TYR A 163 14.22 -10.27 -4.74
CA TYR A 163 12.83 -10.72 -4.61
C TYR A 163 11.92 -9.64 -4.01
N ILE A 164 12.39 -8.94 -2.97
CA ILE A 164 11.65 -7.80 -2.40
C ILE A 164 11.49 -6.71 -3.45
N GLN A 165 12.57 -6.31 -4.13
CA GLN A 165 12.53 -5.28 -5.18
C GLN A 165 11.64 -5.65 -6.37
N GLN A 166 11.51 -6.93 -6.69
CA GLN A 166 10.58 -7.38 -7.74
C GLN A 166 9.11 -7.30 -7.29
N LYS A 167 8.83 -7.60 -6.02
CA LYS A 167 7.46 -7.85 -5.53
C LYS A 167 6.86 -6.69 -4.74
N TYR A 168 7.72 -5.96 -4.05
CA TYR A 168 7.47 -4.74 -3.29
C TYR A 168 8.47 -3.72 -3.80
N PRO A 169 8.26 -3.25 -5.03
CA PRO A 169 9.27 -2.43 -5.65
C PRO A 169 9.60 -1.24 -4.76
N GLU A 170 10.92 -1.13 -4.52
CA GLU A 170 11.56 0.14 -4.26
C GLU A 170 11.47 0.98 -5.55
#